data_AF-A0A4R7EP08-F1
#
_entry.id   AF-A0A4R7EP08-F1
#
_cell.length_a   1.000
_cell.length_b   1.000
_cell.length_c   1.000
_cell.angle_alpha   90.00
_cell.angle_beta   90.00
_cell.angle_gamma   90.00
#
_symmetry.space_group_name_H-M   'P 1'
#
loop_
_entity.id
_entity.type
_entity.pdbx_description
1 polymer ?
#
loop_
_entity_poly.entity_id
_entity_poly.type
_entity_poly.pdbx_seq_one_letter_code
_entity_poly.pdbx_strand_id
1 'polypeptide(L)' 'MLEILYQNKYLVAINKPRDLLVHKSFIAGNIEEYAVQIL' A
#
# COMPACT_ATOMS: atom_id res chain seq x y z
N MET A 1 -7.53 -4.42 -4.97
CA MET A 1 -6.51 -4.22 -6.02
C MET A 1 -6.20 -2.74 -6.08
N LEU A 2 -4.94 -2.33 -5.91
CA LEU A 2 -4.54 -0.91 -5.88
C LEU A 2 -4.39 -0.38 -7.31
N GLU A 3 -4.78 0.88 -7.53
CA GLU A 3 -4.58 1.55 -8.82
C GLU A 3 -3.10 1.88 -9.01
N ILE A 4 -2.48 1.32 -10.07
CA ILE A 4 -1.10 1.61 -10.45
C ILE A 4 -1.10 2.82 -11.38
N LEU A 5 -0.43 3.89 -10.94
CA LEU A 5 -0.26 5.11 -11.71
C LEU A 5 0.97 5.04 -12.63
N TYR A 6 1.98 4.26 -12.23
CA TYR A 6 3.21 4.06 -13.00
C TYR A 6 3.90 2.76 -12.57
N GLN A 7 4.51 2.05 -13.53
CA GLN A 7 5.32 0.86 -13.23
C GLN A 7 6.48 0.74 -14.22
N ASN A 8 7.66 0.42 -13.71
CA ASN A 8 8.81 -0.02 -14.49
C ASN A 8 9.52 -1.19 -13.79
N LYS A 9 10.72 -1.55 -14.26
CA LYS A 9 11.51 -2.67 -13.73
C LYS A 9 11.88 -2.54 -12.24
N TYR A 10 11.96 -1.31 -11.72
CA TYR A 10 12.50 -1.01 -10.39
C TYR A 10 11.51 -0.28 -9.47
N LEU A 11 10.45 0.31 -10.02
CA LEU A 11 9.55 1.18 -9.26
C LEU A 11 8.09 0.98 -9.70
N VAL A 12 7.20 0.98 -8.71
CA VAL A 12 5.74 1.04 -8.86
C VAL A 12 5.23 2.25 -8.07
N ALA A 13 4.46 3.11 -8.71
CA ALA A 13 3.71 4.17 -8.05
C ALA A 13 2.22 3.82 -8.08
N ILE A 14 1.56 3.95 -6.93
CA ILE A 14 0.13 3.64 -6.77
C ILE A 14 -0.64 4.86 -6.28
N ASN A 15 -1.93 4.90 -6.57
CA ASN A 15 -2.85 5.84 -5.95
C ASN A 15 -3.26 5.30 -4.57
N LYS A 16 -2.59 5.76 -3.50
CA LYS A 16 -2.84 5.27 -2.14
C LYS A 16 -4.13 5.89 -1.57
N PRO A 17 -5.17 5.11 -1.24
CA PRO A 17 -6.35 5.65 -0.57
C PRO A 17 -6.00 6.15 0.85
N ARG A 18 -6.79 7.09 1.36
CA ARG A 18 -6.55 7.75 2.66
C ARG A 18 -6.49 6.76 3.82
N ASP A 19 -7.35 5.75 3.80
CA ASP A 19 -7.55 4.82 4.93
C ASP A 19 -6.67 3.56 4.86
N LEU A 20 -5.74 3.49 3.90
CA LEU A 20 -4.79 2.39 3.77
C LEU A 20 -3.42 2.75 4.34
N LEU A 21 -2.95 1.92 5.28
CA LEU A 21 -1.59 1.98 5.79
C LEU A 21 -0.61 1.35 4.79
N VAL A 22 0.58 1.94 4.69
CA VAL A 22 1.62 1.44 3.78
C VAL A 22 2.32 0.21 4.36
N HIS A 23 2.55 0.20 5.68
CA HIS A 23 3.22 -0.87 6.41
C HIS A 23 2.62 -1.01 7.81
N LYS A 24 2.86 -2.16 8.44
CA LYS A 24 2.48 -2.40 9.85
C LYS A 24 3.30 -1.53 10.78
N SER A 25 2.62 -0.79 11.66
CA SER A 25 3.25 0.05 12.69
C SER A 25 2.69 -0.29 14.06
N PHE A 26 3.36 0.18 15.13
CA PHE A 26 2.89 -0.02 16.51
C PHE A 26 1.51 0.59 16.80
N ILE A 27 1.05 1.52 15.97
CA ILE A 27 -0.23 2.22 16.12
C ILE A 27 -1.31 1.60 15.20
N ALA A 28 -0.98 0.58 14.41
CA ALA A 28 -1.85 0.02 13.38
C ALA A 28 -3.07 -0.76 13.91
N GLY A 29 -3.22 -0.90 15.24
CA GLY A 29 -4.39 -1.56 15.84
C GLY A 29 -4.64 -2.95 15.25
N ASN A 30 -5.88 -3.20 14.83
CA ASN A 30 -6.32 -4.46 14.19
C ASN A 30 -6.36 -4.38 12.65
N ILE A 31 -5.60 -3.47 12.03
CA ILE A 31 -5.53 -3.39 10.57
C ILE A 31 -4.64 -4.53 10.08
N GLU A 32 -5.15 -5.40 9.21
CA GLU A 32 -4.42 -6.57 8.71
C GLU A 32 -3.99 -6.43 7.23
N GLU A 33 -4.51 -5.41 6.53
CA GLU A 33 -4.22 -5.16 5.11
C GLU A 33 -3.33 -3.92 4.94
N TYR A 34 -2.19 -4.10 4.26
CA TYR A 34 -1.19 -3.07 3.99
C TYR A 34 -0.86 -2.99 2.50
N ALA A 35 -0.51 -1.79 2.03
CA ALA A 35 -0.22 -1.56 0.62
C ALA A 35 0.89 -2.47 0.07
N VAL A 36 1.91 -2.79 0.87
CA VAL A 36 3.03 -3.67 0.49
C VAL A 36 2.66 -5.16 0.36
N GLN A 37 1.51 -5.61 0.88
CA GLN A 37 1.06 -7.01 0.76
C GLN A 37 0.17 -7.26 -0.46
N ILE A 38 -0.42 -6.19 -1.00
CA ILE A 38 -1.44 -6.25 -2.05
C ILE A 38 -0.80 -6.21 -3.46
N LEU A 39 0.48 -5.87 -3.54
CA LEU A 39 1.30 -5.82 -4.77
C LEU A 39 2.16 -7.07 -4.91
#